data_AF-A0A838KKC5-F1
#
_entry.id   AF-A0A838KKC5-F1
#
_cell.length_a   1.000
_cell.length_b   1.000
_cell.length_c   1.000
_cell.angle_alpha   90.00
_cell.angle_beta   90.00
_cell.angle_gamma   90.00
#
_symmetry.space_group_name_H-M   'P 1'
#
loop_
_entity.id
_entity.type
_entity.pdbx_description
1 polymer ?
#
loop_
_entity_poly.entity_id
_entity_poly.type
_entity_poly.pdbx_seq_one_letter_code
_entity_poly.pdbx_strand_id
1 'polypeptide(L)' 'MATDYDAPRKTEEELNEDSIEELKARRHDKNSGKVDEDEVEAAESFELPGADLSHEEL' A
#
# COMPACT_ATOMS: atom_id res chain seq x y z
N MET A 1 13.11 37.69 -14.22
CA MET A 1 12.14 37.36 -13.14
C MET A 1 12.96 36.91 -11.96
N ALA A 2 12.82 37.55 -10.80
CA ALA A 2 13.48 37.08 -9.59
C ALA A 2 12.75 35.83 -9.13
N THR A 3 13.45 34.71 -9.01
CA THR A 3 12.95 33.57 -8.25
C THR A 3 12.84 34.03 -6.80
N ASP A 4 11.61 34.13 -6.30
CA ASP A 4 11.33 34.60 -4.96
C ASP A 4 11.55 33.45 -3.96
N TYR A 5 12.67 33.52 -3.25
CA TYR A 5 13.06 32.55 -2.22
C TYR A 5 12.57 32.96 -0.82
N ASP A 6 11.71 33.99 -0.71
CA ASP A 6 11.03 34.38 0.53
C ASP A 6 9.70 33.63 0.72
N ALA A 7 9.34 32.75 -0.22
CA ALA A 7 8.20 31.85 -0.05
C ALA A 7 8.46 30.95 1.18
N PRO A 8 7.51 30.87 2.12
CA PRO A 8 7.63 29.98 3.28
C PRO A 8 7.96 28.58 2.81
N ARG A 9 9.08 28.03 3.29
CA ARG A 9 9.39 26.64 3.00
C ARG A 9 8.29 25.79 3.61
N LYS A 10 7.62 25.01 2.75
CA LYS A 10 6.78 23.90 3.19
C LYS A 10 7.57 23.09 4.21
N THR A 11 7.07 23.00 5.43
CA THR A 11 7.69 22.20 6.47
C THR A 11 7.64 20.73 6.04
N GLU A 12 8.65 19.94 6.43
CA GLU A 12 8.63 18.50 6.19
C GLU A 12 7.35 17.84 6.76
N GLU A 13 6.77 18.41 7.81
CA GLU A 13 5.50 17.99 8.40
C GLU A 13 4.32 18.15 7.44
N GLU A 14 4.07 19.35 6.90
CA GLU A 14 3.06 19.58 5.84
C GLU A 14 3.24 18.65 4.62
N LEU A 15 4.48 18.39 4.18
CA LEU A 15 4.74 17.48 3.06
C LEU A 15 4.39 16.02 3.37
N ASN A 16 4.62 15.59 4.63
CA ASN A 16 4.23 14.26 5.10
C ASN A 16 2.72 14.15 5.30
N GLU A 17 2.08 15.19 5.83
CA GLU A 17 0.62 15.28 5.99
C GLU A 17 -0.08 15.18 4.62
N ASP A 18 0.37 15.97 3.63
CA ASP A 18 -0.14 15.93 2.25
C ASP A 18 0.00 14.50 1.65
N SER A 19 1.13 13.81 1.91
CA SER A 19 1.36 12.43 1.45
C SER A 19 0.42 11.41 2.12
N ILE A 20 0.18 11.53 3.42
CA ILE A 20 -0.69 10.64 4.17
C ILE A 20 -2.16 10.86 3.80
N GLU A 21 -2.58 12.10 3.59
CA GLU A 21 -3.93 12.42 3.12
C GLU A 21 -4.17 11.88 1.71
N GLU A 22 -3.21 12.00 0.79
CA GLU A 22 -3.29 11.38 -0.53
C GLU A 22 -3.40 9.84 -0.42
N LEU A 23 -2.61 9.22 0.47
CA LEU A 23 -2.70 7.78 0.73
C LEU A 23 -4.05 7.36 1.32
N LYS A 24 -4.66 8.19 2.18
CA LYS A 24 -5.98 7.96 2.76
C LYS A 24 -7.09 8.11 1.72
N ALA A 25 -7.01 9.12 0.85
CA ALA A 25 -7.90 9.29 -0.28
C ALA A 25 -7.81 8.10 -1.25
N ARG A 26 -6.58 7.67 -1.60
CA ARG A 26 -6.36 6.45 -2.38
C ARG A 26 -6.87 5.19 -1.68
N ARG A 27 -6.81 5.10 -0.35
CA ARG A 27 -7.37 3.97 0.41
C ARG A 27 -8.89 3.96 0.40
N HIS A 28 -9.52 5.12 0.26
CA HIS A 28 -10.98 5.22 0.15
C HIS A 28 -11.46 4.95 -1.29
N ASP A 29 -10.68 5.34 -2.30
CA ASP A 29 -10.94 5.02 -3.73
C ASP A 29 -10.62 3.55 -4.06
N LYS A 30 -9.55 3.02 -3.49
CA LYS A 30 -9.32 1.58 -3.38
C LYS A 30 -10.18 1.07 -2.24
N ASN A 31 -11.50 1.07 -2.47
CA ASN A 31 -12.34 0.02 -1.92
C ASN A 31 -11.70 -1.28 -2.39
N SER A 32 -10.71 -1.74 -1.59
CA SER A 32 -10.04 -3.02 -1.66
C SER A 32 -11.17 -3.97 -1.95
N GLY A 33 -11.13 -4.54 -3.15
CA GLY A 33 -12.28 -5.13 -3.80
C GLY A 33 -13.11 -5.85 -2.77
N LYS A 34 -14.41 -5.60 -2.83
CA LYS A 34 -15.43 -6.39 -2.16
C LYS A 34 -15.28 -7.82 -2.70
N VAL A 35 -14.26 -8.51 -2.22
CA VAL A 35 -14.00 -9.90 -2.47
C VAL A 35 -14.98 -10.54 -1.51
N ASP A 36 -16.20 -10.78 -1.99
CA ASP A 36 -17.23 -11.58 -1.30
C ASP A 36 -16.81 -13.07 -1.29
N GLU A 37 -15.50 -13.33 -1.17
CA GLU A 37 -14.90 -14.66 -1.08
C GLU A 37 -14.36 -14.80 0.33
N ASP A 38 -14.65 -15.94 0.97
CA ASP A 38 -14.20 -16.19 2.33
C ASP A 38 -12.66 -16.18 2.37
N GLU A 39 -12.08 -15.24 3.10
CA GLU A 39 -10.63 -15.03 3.19
C GLU A 39 -9.88 -16.31 3.60
N VAL A 40 -10.53 -17.15 4.41
CA VAL A 40 -10.01 -18.45 4.85
C VAL A 40 -9.94 -19.44 3.69
N GLU A 41 -11.01 -19.56 2.88
CA GLU A 41 -11.04 -20.44 1.72
C GLU A 41 -10.04 -19.98 0.63
N ALA A 42 -9.94 -18.67 0.42
CA ALA A 42 -8.95 -18.09 -0.47
C ALA A 42 -7.51 -18.37 0.00
N ALA A 43 -7.24 -18.27 1.30
CA ALA A 43 -5.93 -18.57 1.86
C ALA A 43 -5.57 -20.07 1.81
N GLU A 44 -6.55 -20.95 1.98
CA GLU A 44 -6.36 -22.41 1.93
C GLU A 44 -6.14 -22.93 0.50
N SER A 45 -6.80 -22.34 -0.48
CA SER A 45 -6.65 -22.69 -1.90
C SER A 45 -5.41 -22.05 -2.56
N PHE A 46 -4.76 -21.10 -1.87
CA PHE A 46 -3.58 -20.44 -2.38
C PHE A 46 -2.32 -21.28 -2.16
N GLU A 47 -1.85 -21.95 -3.21
CA GLU A 47 -0.57 -22.65 -3.18
C GLU A 47 0.59 -21.66 -3.33
N LEU A 48 1.38 -21.52 -2.26
CA LEU A 48 2.59 -20.69 -2.28
C LEU A 48 3.69 -21.36 -3.13
N PRO A 49 4.43 -20.60 -3.95
CA PRO A 49 5.61 -21.11 -4.63
C PRO A 49 6.62 -21.69 -3.62
N GLY A 50 6.97 -22.96 -3.75
CA GLY A 50 7.83 -23.67 -2.80
C GLY A 50 7.11 -24.24 -1.57
N ALA A 51 5.77 -24.25 -1.52
CA ALA A 51 5.02 -24.97 -0.49
C ALA A 51 5.23 -26.49 -0.55
N ASP A 52 5.49 -27.02 -1.74
CA ASP A 52 5.83 -28.43 -1.91
C ASP A 52 7.31 -28.70 -1.57
N LEU A 53 7.54 -29.03 -0.30
CA LEU A 53 8.85 -29.46 0.20
C LEU A 53 9.10 -30.96 0.02
N SER A 54 8.18 -31.71 -0.62
CA SER A 54 8.36 -33.18 -0.82
C SER A 54 9.55 -33.54 -1.70
N HIS A 55 10.08 -32.56 -2.43
CA HIS A 55 11.25 -32.69 -3.30
C HIS A 55 12.55 -32.16 -2.67
N GLU A 56 12.51 -31.65 -1.43
CA GLU A 56 13.68 -31.17 -0.71
C GLU A 56 14.13 -32.23 0.31
N GLU A 57 15.29 -32.88 0.06
CA GLU A 57 15.93 -33.75 1.04
C GLU A 57 16.62 -32.87 2.12
N LEU A 58 16.39 -33.19 3.40
CA LEU A 58 16.98 -32.51 4.57
C LEU A 58 18.44 -32.90 4.81
#